data_AF-A0A946MYE7-F1
#
_entry.id   AF-A0A946MYE7-F1
#
_cell.length_a   1.000
_cell.length_b   1.000
_cell.length_c   1.000
_cell.angle_alpha   90.00
_cell.angle_beta   90.00
_cell.angle_gamma   90.00
#
_symmetry.space_group_name_H-M   'P 1'
#
loop_
_entity.id
_entity.type
_entity.pdbx_description
1 polymer ?
#
loop_
_entity_poly.entity_id
_entity_poly.type
_entity_poly.pdbx_seq_one_letter_code
_entity_poly.pdbx_strand_id
1 'polypeptide(L)'
;PHLFPGRNGKPKDQSALRNQMKKAIFDHTGLQMTPHQFRHAAAKLLLDAKPGHYEVVRKLLGHKTLTTTYAHYAGAETDAAVELYDDIILQLRRPAATQSTHQADNLSTKSIRSQSRRLTATPKEPPFMDPLTLLGQKRGK
;
A
#
# COMPACT_ATOMS: atom_id res chain seq x y z
N PRO A 1 -5.50 33.58 -2.22
CA PRO A 1 -4.08 33.37 -1.83
C PRO A 1 -3.60 32.03 -2.41
N HIS A 2 -2.34 31.94 -2.88
CA HIS A 2 -1.78 30.70 -3.44
C HIS A 2 -0.83 30.03 -2.44
N LEU A 3 -0.91 28.69 -2.31
CA LEU A 3 -0.03 27.93 -1.43
C LEU A 3 1.45 28.05 -1.83
N PHE A 4 1.72 28.10 -3.13
CA PHE A 4 3.05 28.29 -3.70
C PHE A 4 3.06 29.54 -4.62
N PRO A 5 3.34 30.73 -4.08
CA PRO A 5 3.43 31.94 -4.88
C PRO A 5 4.72 31.95 -5.73
N GLY A 6 4.61 32.49 -6.94
CA GLY A 6 5.72 32.93 -7.77
C GLY A 6 6.21 34.32 -7.36
N ARG A 7 7.26 34.81 -8.02
CA ARG A 7 7.95 36.07 -7.66
C ARG A 7 7.03 37.30 -7.59
N ASN A 8 5.95 37.33 -8.35
CA ASN A 8 5.03 38.48 -8.43
C ASN A 8 3.68 38.20 -7.73
N GLY A 9 3.64 37.28 -6.75
CA GLY A 9 2.40 36.89 -6.05
C GLY A 9 1.42 36.05 -6.88
N LYS A 10 1.70 35.82 -8.16
CA LYS A 10 0.96 34.92 -9.05
C LYS A 10 1.19 33.44 -8.68
N PRO A 11 0.35 32.50 -9.15
CA PRO A 11 0.65 31.07 -9.03
C PRO A 11 2.03 30.73 -9.58
N LYS A 12 2.75 29.82 -8.93
CA LYS A 12 4.02 29.33 -9.44
C LYS A 12 3.81 28.53 -10.73
N ASP A 13 4.63 28.84 -11.73
CA ASP A 13 4.65 28.13 -13.00
C ASP A 13 5.10 26.66 -12.84
N GLN A 14 4.53 25.77 -13.65
CA GLN A 14 4.80 24.33 -13.59
C GLN A 14 6.26 24.01 -13.94
N SER A 15 6.84 24.71 -14.93
CA SER A 15 8.24 24.50 -15.35
C SER A 15 9.20 25.01 -14.28
N ALA A 16 8.87 26.15 -13.66
CA ALA A 16 9.63 26.68 -12.54
C ALA A 16 9.67 25.71 -11.35
N LEU A 17 8.52 25.16 -10.95
CA LEU A 17 8.45 24.15 -9.89
C LEU A 17 9.23 22.88 -10.24
N ARG A 18 9.08 22.39 -11.47
CA ARG A 18 9.82 21.22 -11.97
C ARG A 18 11.34 21.42 -11.86
N ASN A 19 11.84 22.58 -12.26
CA ASN A 19 13.27 22.87 -12.21
C ASN A 19 13.76 23.01 -10.76
N GLN A 20 12.96 23.62 -9.88
CA GLN A 20 13.26 23.69 -8.45
C GLN A 20 13.35 22.29 -7.83
N MET A 21 12.39 21.40 -8.13
CA MET A 21 12.43 20.01 -7.65
C MET A 21 13.66 19.27 -8.17
N LYS A 22 13.95 19.36 -9.47
CA LYS A 22 15.12 18.73 -10.08
C LYS A 22 16.42 19.16 -9.41
N LYS A 23 16.59 20.47 -9.23
CA LYS A 23 17.76 21.03 -8.58
C LYS A 23 17.86 20.57 -7.13
N ALA A 24 16.78 20.68 -6.36
CA ALA A 24 16.78 20.26 -4.97
C ALA A 24 17.16 18.78 -4.80
N ILE A 25 16.59 17.89 -5.62
CA ILE A 25 16.89 16.47 -5.54
C ILE A 25 18.36 16.21 -5.89
N PHE A 26 18.87 16.82 -6.96
CA PHE A 26 20.28 16.69 -7.33
C PHE A 26 21.22 17.20 -6.24
N ASP A 27 20.93 18.37 -5.67
CA ASP A 27 21.77 18.97 -4.62
C ASP A 27 21.83 18.10 -3.36
N HIS A 28 20.78 17.35 -3.03
CA HIS A 28 20.70 16.54 -1.79
C HIS A 28 21.06 15.07 -1.98
N THR A 29 20.92 14.53 -3.18
CA THR A 29 21.08 13.09 -3.44
C THR A 29 22.10 12.76 -4.53
N GLY A 30 22.55 13.76 -5.31
CA GLY A 30 23.33 13.55 -6.52
C GLY A 30 22.53 12.98 -7.70
N LEU A 31 21.24 12.65 -7.50
CA LEU A 31 20.42 12.00 -8.51
C LEU A 31 19.70 13.03 -9.39
N GLN A 32 19.73 12.78 -10.71
CA GLN A 32 18.90 13.51 -11.65
C GLN A 32 17.57 12.81 -11.85
N MET A 33 16.49 13.39 -11.32
CA MET A 33 15.15 12.83 -11.51
C MET A 33 14.09 13.88 -11.81
N THR A 34 13.13 13.51 -12.64
CA THR A 34 11.95 14.32 -12.95
C THR A 34 10.90 14.23 -11.84
N PRO A 35 9.95 15.19 -11.73
CA PRO A 35 8.84 15.08 -10.79
C PRO A 35 8.00 13.80 -10.96
N HIS A 36 7.89 13.27 -12.18
CA HIS A 36 7.19 12.02 -12.44
C HIS A 36 7.96 10.83 -11.85
N GLN A 37 9.28 10.76 -12.05
CA GLN A 37 10.13 9.74 -11.43
C GLN A 37 10.15 9.85 -9.91
N PHE A 38 10.22 11.07 -9.36
CA PHE A 38 10.12 11.31 -7.93
C PHE A 38 8.80 10.75 -7.36
N ARG A 39 7.69 11.01 -8.05
CA ARG A 39 6.37 10.45 -7.69
C ARG A 39 6.37 8.92 -7.72
N HIS A 40 7.01 8.29 -8.70
CA HIS A 40 7.16 6.82 -8.74
C HIS A 40 8.03 6.29 -7.60
N ALA A 41 9.16 6.94 -7.31
CA ALA A 41 10.05 6.55 -6.23
C ALA A 41 9.35 6.59 -4.88
N ALA A 42 8.55 7.63 -4.60
CA ALA A 42 7.77 7.74 -3.38
C ALA A 42 6.76 6.58 -3.21
N ALA A 43 6.11 6.17 -4.29
CA ALA A 43 5.21 5.03 -4.28
C ALA A 43 5.94 3.70 -4.07
N LYS A 44 7.09 3.51 -4.74
CA LYS A 44 7.91 2.31 -4.56
C LYS A 44 8.42 2.19 -3.12
N LEU A 45 8.98 3.25 -2.56
CA LEU A 45 9.45 3.28 -1.15
C LEU A 45 8.32 2.95 -0.15
N LEU A 46 7.09 3.40 -0.41
CA LEU A 46 5.95 3.06 0.44
C LEU A 46 5.63 1.56 0.38
N LEU A 47 5.67 0.96 -0.81
CA LEU A 47 5.38 -0.46 -1.00
C LEU A 47 6.52 -1.37 -0.55
N ASP A 48 7.77 -0.92 -0.64
CA ASP A 48 8.91 -1.62 -0.05
C ASP A 48 8.77 -1.73 1.46
N ALA A 49 8.33 -0.65 2.12
CA ALA A 49 8.10 -0.65 3.56
C ALA A 49 6.79 -1.36 3.96
N LYS A 50 5.78 -1.35 3.09
CA LYS A 50 4.43 -1.89 3.35
C LYS A 50 3.87 -2.55 2.09
N PRO A 51 4.28 -3.79 1.79
CA PRO A 51 3.78 -4.54 0.64
C PRO A 51 2.25 -4.64 0.66
N GLY A 52 1.62 -4.74 -0.52
CA GLY A 52 0.17 -4.89 -0.64
C GLY A 52 -0.67 -3.62 -0.41
N HIS A 53 -0.10 -2.49 0.01
CA HIS A 53 -0.84 -1.25 0.29
C HIS A 53 -1.17 -0.42 -0.96
N TYR A 54 -1.61 -1.08 -2.03
CA TYR A 54 -1.83 -0.48 -3.35
C TYR A 54 -2.92 0.59 -3.39
N GLU A 55 -3.95 0.49 -2.55
CA GLU A 55 -5.00 1.52 -2.48
C GLU A 55 -4.48 2.84 -1.90
N VAL A 56 -3.52 2.77 -0.96
CA VAL A 56 -2.85 3.97 -0.42
C VAL A 56 -2.04 4.64 -1.52
N VAL A 57 -1.26 3.85 -2.27
CA VAL A 57 -0.48 4.34 -3.41
C VAL A 57 -1.38 4.93 -4.49
N ARG A 58 -2.49 4.26 -4.84
CA ARG A 58 -3.46 4.78 -5.82
C ARG A 58 -3.97 6.17 -5.42
N LYS A 59 -4.37 6.35 -4.15
CA LYS A 59 -4.84 7.65 -3.63
C LYS A 59 -3.73 8.70 -3.63
N LEU A 60 -2.52 8.33 -3.19
CA LEU A 60 -1.35 9.22 -3.19
C LEU A 60 -0.97 9.70 -4.60
N LEU A 61 -1.06 8.79 -5.58
CA LEU A 61 -0.75 9.08 -6.98
C LEU A 61 -1.90 9.73 -7.74
N GLY A 62 -3.12 9.71 -7.19
CA GLY A 62 -4.32 10.22 -7.86
C GLY A 62 -4.75 9.36 -9.05
N HIS A 63 -4.40 8.07 -9.07
CA HIS A 63 -4.77 7.17 -10.15
C HIS A 63 -6.27 6.85 -10.09
N LYS A 64 -6.96 6.96 -11.23
CA LYS A 64 -8.39 6.64 -11.33
C LYS A 64 -8.66 5.17 -11.04
N THR A 65 -7.75 4.28 -11.44
CA THR A 65 -7.92 2.83 -11.35
C THR A 65 -6.73 2.17 -10.66
N LEU A 66 -7.01 1.15 -9.85
CA LEU A 66 -5.99 0.32 -9.20
C LEU A 66 -5.13 -0.46 -10.20
N THR A 67 -5.68 -0.81 -11.36
CA THR A 67 -5.01 -1.61 -12.38
C THR A 67 -3.68 -0.98 -12.83
N THR A 68 -3.65 0.35 -13.00
CA THR A 68 -2.43 1.08 -13.35
C THR A 68 -1.39 1.01 -12.23
N THR A 69 -1.81 1.11 -10.96
CA THR A 69 -0.91 0.97 -9.81
C THR A 69 -0.37 -0.45 -9.72
N TYR A 70 -1.21 -1.46 -9.85
CA TYR A 70 -0.81 -2.86 -9.77
C TYR A 70 0.21 -3.22 -10.87
N ALA A 71 -0.04 -2.81 -12.12
CA ALA A 71 0.86 -3.08 -13.24
C ALA A 71 2.28 -2.51 -13.06
N HIS A 72 2.42 -1.40 -12.35
CA HIS A 72 3.72 -0.75 -12.15
C HIS A 72 4.49 -1.26 -10.92
N TYR A 73 3.81 -1.80 -9.90
CA TYR A 73 4.45 -2.10 -8.63
C TYR A 73 4.35 -3.55 -8.18
N ALA A 74 3.37 -4.34 -8.65
CA ALA A 74 3.20 -5.72 -8.21
C ALA A 74 4.42 -6.61 -8.51
N GLY A 75 5.10 -6.38 -9.64
CA GLY A 75 6.32 -7.11 -9.98
C GLY A 75 7.55 -6.73 -9.16
N ALA A 76 7.51 -5.61 -8.43
CA ALA A 76 8.64 -5.12 -7.66
C ALA A 76 8.61 -5.59 -6.19
N GLU A 77 7.54 -6.28 -5.77
CA GLU A 77 7.33 -6.79 -4.40
C GLU A 77 7.58 -8.31 -4.28
N THR A 78 8.08 -8.96 -5.33
CA THR A 78 8.30 -10.42 -5.33
C THR A 78 9.13 -10.88 -4.15
N ASP A 79 10.20 -10.16 -3.82
CA ASP A 79 11.07 -10.49 -2.68
C ASP A 79 10.31 -10.42 -1.35
N ALA A 80 9.54 -9.36 -1.12
CA ALA A 80 8.74 -9.20 0.09
C ALA A 80 7.62 -10.26 0.19
N ALA A 81 7.07 -10.71 -0.94
CA ALA A 81 6.10 -11.79 -0.98
C ALA A 81 6.72 -13.14 -0.61
N VAL A 82 7.95 -13.40 -1.04
CA VAL A 82 8.72 -14.60 -0.66
C VAL A 82 9.02 -14.58 0.83
N GLU A 83 9.50 -13.46 1.38
CA GLU A 83 9.77 -13.31 2.81
C GLU A 83 8.50 -13.56 3.66
N LEU A 84 7.37 -12.98 3.25
CA LEU A 84 6.08 -13.21 3.93
C LEU A 84 5.67 -14.68 3.90
N TYR A 85 5.87 -15.36 2.77
CA TYR A 85 5.58 -16.78 2.64
C TYR A 85 6.45 -17.63 3.59
N ASP A 86 7.76 -17.36 3.60
CA ASP A 86 8.71 -18.07 4.48
C ASP A 86 8.34 -17.87 5.96
N ASP A 87 8.01 -16.65 6.37
CA ASP A 87 7.56 -16.35 7.74
C ASP A 87 6.32 -17.15 8.14
N ILE A 88 5.32 -17.24 7.25
CA ILE A 88 4.10 -18.02 7.48
C ILE A 88 4.43 -19.50 7.65
N ILE A 89 5.29 -20.07 6.79
CA ILE A 89 5.71 -21.47 6.88
C ILE A 89 6.46 -21.73 8.19
N LEU A 90 7.36 -20.85 8.61
CA LEU A 90 8.08 -20.97 9.87
C LEU A 90 7.15 -20.90 11.09
N GLN A 91 6.14 -20.03 11.06
CA GLN A 91 5.12 -19.96 12.10
C GLN A 91 4.30 -21.24 12.21
N LEU A 92 3.89 -21.82 11.08
CA LEU A 92 3.14 -23.08 11.04
C LEU A 92 4.00 -24.28 11.44
N ARG A 93 5.31 -24.24 11.19
CA ARG A 93 6.25 -25.32 11.52
C ARG A 93 6.64 -25.35 13.00
N ARG A 94 6.48 -24.25 13.74
CA ARG A 94 6.70 -24.26 15.20
C ARG A 94 5.72 -25.28 15.80
N PRO A 95 6.21 -26.38 16.39
CA PRO A 95 5.33 -27.40 16.95
C PRO A 95 4.43 -26.76 18.02
N ALA A 96 3.16 -27.17 18.05
CA ALA A 96 2.10 -26.68 18.93
C ALA A 96 2.38 -26.78 20.45
N ALA A 97 3.61 -27.17 20.85
CA ALA A 97 4.01 -27.45 22.22
C ALA A 97 4.26 -26.21 23.10
N THR A 98 4.19 -24.97 22.58
CA THR A 98 4.55 -23.75 23.35
C THR A 98 3.41 -22.72 23.48
N GLN A 99 2.19 -23.02 23.01
CA GLN A 99 1.08 -22.05 23.05
C GLN A 99 0.28 -22.05 24.38
N SER A 100 0.71 -22.80 25.40
CA SER A 100 -0.07 -23.02 26.63
C SER A 100 0.22 -22.08 27.82
N THR A 101 1.12 -21.09 27.73
CA THR A 101 1.61 -20.40 28.95
C THR A 101 1.30 -18.91 29.14
N HIS A 102 0.55 -18.24 28.24
CA HIS A 102 0.33 -16.78 28.36
C HIS A 102 -1.13 -16.30 28.32
N GLN A 103 -2.11 -17.14 28.68
CA GLN A 103 -3.52 -16.77 28.70
C GLN A 103 -4.22 -17.13 30.03
N ALA A 104 -3.61 -16.79 31.17
CA ALA A 104 -4.19 -17.08 32.50
C ALA A 104 -4.35 -15.89 33.47
N ASP A 105 -3.91 -14.67 33.14
CA ASP A 105 -3.83 -13.58 34.15
C ASP A 105 -4.71 -12.34 33.92
N ASN A 106 -5.81 -12.44 33.16
CA ASN A 106 -6.79 -11.34 33.10
C ASN A 106 -8.22 -11.80 33.36
N LEU A 107 -8.50 -12.30 34.57
CA LEU A 107 -9.84 -12.30 35.16
C LEU A 107 -9.90 -11.30 36.32
N SER A 108 -10.32 -10.07 36.04
CA SER A 108 -11.19 -9.28 36.93
C SER A 108 -11.53 -7.95 36.27
N THR A 109 -12.67 -7.88 35.58
CA THR A 109 -13.65 -6.81 35.79
C THR A 109 -14.92 -7.05 34.96
N LYS A 110 -15.95 -7.50 35.66
CA LYS A 110 -17.37 -7.09 35.56
C LYS A 110 -18.08 -7.17 34.19
N SER A 111 -18.92 -8.21 34.10
CA SER A 111 -20.38 -8.12 33.89
C SER A 111 -20.91 -6.87 33.18
N ILE A 112 -21.22 -7.00 31.89
CA ILE A 112 -22.46 -6.44 31.34
C ILE A 112 -23.14 -7.53 30.50
N ARG A 113 -24.36 -7.83 30.95
CA ARG A 113 -25.34 -8.76 30.41
C ARG A 113 -26.09 -8.05 29.28
N SER A 114 -25.99 -8.52 28.03
CA SER A 114 -27.03 -8.26 27.02
C SER A 114 -26.92 -9.15 25.78
N GLN A 115 -27.82 -10.14 25.76
CA GLN A 115 -28.59 -10.66 24.62
C GLN A 115 -27.88 -11.07 23.33
N SER A 116 -27.88 -12.38 23.11
CA SER A 116 -27.87 -13.03 21.79
C SER A 116 -28.88 -12.42 20.82
N ARG A 117 -28.39 -11.81 19.74
CA ARG A 117 -29.13 -11.71 18.48
C ARG A 117 -28.49 -12.64 17.47
N ARG A 118 -29.24 -13.67 17.10
CA ARG A 118 -28.98 -14.58 15.99
C ARG A 118 -29.17 -13.77 14.70
N LEU A 119 -28.10 -13.49 13.96
CA LEU A 119 -28.17 -12.93 12.61
C LEU A 119 -27.85 -14.04 11.62
N THR A 120 -28.90 -14.60 11.03
CA THR A 120 -28.82 -15.38 9.79
C THR A 120 -28.69 -14.39 8.63
N ALA A 121 -27.52 -14.31 8.01
CA ALA A 121 -27.35 -13.81 6.64
C ALA A 121 -25.94 -14.19 6.17
N THR A 122 -25.86 -15.07 5.18
CA THR A 122 -24.64 -15.31 4.40
C THR A 122 -24.29 -14.04 3.61
N PRO A 123 -23.13 -13.42 3.81
CA PRO A 123 -22.62 -12.44 2.86
C PRO A 123 -21.95 -13.20 1.72
N LYS A 124 -22.40 -12.96 0.49
CA LYS A 124 -21.74 -13.42 -0.73
C LYS A 124 -20.46 -12.58 -0.88
N GLU A 125 -19.38 -12.99 -0.22
CA GLU A 125 -18.06 -12.44 -0.48
C GLU A 125 -17.72 -12.70 -1.96
N PRO A 126 -17.32 -11.68 -2.75
CA PRO A 126 -16.72 -11.96 -4.04
C PRO A 126 -15.42 -12.73 -3.77
N PRO A 127 -15.17 -13.86 -4.46
CA PRO A 127 -14.00 -14.67 -4.21
C PRO A 127 -12.75 -13.82 -4.39
N PHE A 128 -11.79 -14.02 -3.47
CA PHE A 128 -10.41 -13.57 -3.55
C PHE A 128 -9.93 -13.64 -5.02
N MET A 129 -9.78 -12.48 -5.65
CA MET A 129 -9.44 -12.38 -7.07
C MET A 129 -7.99 -12.83 -7.25
N ASP A 130 -7.79 -13.91 -8.01
CA ASP A 130 -6.47 -14.34 -8.47
C ASP A 130 -5.85 -13.23 -9.36
N PRO A 131 -4.68 -12.67 -9.02
CA PRO A 131 -4.04 -11.60 -9.78
C PRO A 131 -3.68 -12.01 -11.22
N LEU A 132 -3.63 -13.31 -11.53
CA LEU A 132 -3.38 -13.80 -12.89
C LEU A 132 -4.58 -13.67 -13.83
N THR A 133 -5.80 -13.49 -13.30
CA THR A 133 -7.01 -13.35 -14.12
C THR A 133 -7.02 -12.04 -14.94
N LEU A 134 -6.23 -11.03 -14.52
CA LEU A 134 -6.20 -9.71 -15.18
C LEU A 134 -5.34 -9.69 -16.45
N LEU A 135 -4.45 -10.67 -16.64
CA LEU A 135 -3.54 -10.75 -17.79
C LEU A 135 -4.17 -11.46 -19.01
N GLY A 136 -5.35 -12.08 -18.84
CA GLY A 136 -5.96 -12.93 -19.87
C GLY A 136 -7.07 -12.31 -20.73
N GLN A 137 -7.63 -11.15 -20.36
CA GLN A 137 -8.75 -10.57 -21.13
C GLN A 137 -8.28 -9.77 -22.35
N LYS A 138 -7.94 -10.52 -23.40
CA LYS A 138 -7.83 -10.06 -24.78
C LYS A 138 -9.11 -9.34 -25.18
N ARG A 139 -9.04 -8.01 -25.34
CA ARG A 139 -10.12 -7.19 -25.91
C ARG A 139 -10.38 -7.64 -27.35
N GLY A 140 -11.53 -8.27 -27.57
CA GLY A 140 -12.10 -8.50 -28.91
C GLY A 140 -12.53 -7.17 -29.54
N LYS A 141 -12.44 -7.14 -30.87
CA LYS A 141 -12.64 -6.00 -31.78
C LYS A 141 -13.98 -5.30 -31.62
#